data_AF-A0A821SQK8-F1
#
_entry.id   AF-A0A821SQK8-F1
#
_cell.length_a   1.000
_cell.length_b   1.000
_cell.length_c   1.000
_cell.angle_alpha   90.00
_cell.angle_beta   90.00
_cell.angle_gamma   90.00
#
_symmetry.space_group_name_H-M   'P 1'
#
loop_
_entity.id
_entity.type
_entity.pdbx_description
1 polymer ?
#
loop_
_entity_poly.entity_id
_entity_poly.type
_entity_poly.pdbx_seq_one_letter_code
_entity_poly.pdbx_strand_id
1 'polypeptide(L)'
;MHFYLRADVLKDEFQRLESMTHLTKEEKEFLIKEKQDVLFKSFITFLEAVSQITRASAETPREQTFEKDYSKQIDAAIEQLKQPITLSNPHSCRLYSMLHRTGKRSGIIHSMNQISPKLAEIKHSVIPIPGEDGHV
;
A
#
# COMPACT_ATOMS: atom_id res chain seq x y z
N MET A 1 -3.53 -1.87 11.38
CA MET A 1 -3.16 -1.66 12.80
C MET A 1 -1.72 -1.15 12.96
N HIS A 2 -0.70 -1.82 12.41
CA HIS A 2 0.71 -1.43 12.61
C HIS A 2 1.14 -0.04 12.10
N PHE A 3 0.55 0.47 11.01
CA PHE A 3 0.87 1.83 10.51
C PHE A 3 0.48 2.92 11.51
N TYR A 4 -0.70 2.82 12.13
CA TYR A 4 -1.18 3.81 13.11
C TYR A 4 -0.31 3.86 14.35
N LEU A 5 0.08 2.69 14.88
CA LEU A 5 0.98 2.63 16.03
C LEU A 5 2.31 3.36 15.76
N ARG A 6 2.86 3.24 14.54
CA ARG A 6 4.10 3.97 14.20
C ARG A 6 3.88 5.46 13.98
N ALA A 7 2.72 5.86 13.46
CA ALA A 7 2.36 7.26 13.33
C ALA A 7 2.13 7.93 14.69
N ASP A 8 1.49 7.23 15.64
CA ASP A 8 1.29 7.71 17.00
C ASP A 8 2.62 7.87 17.73
N VAL A 9 3.55 6.90 17.59
CA VAL A 9 4.92 7.03 18.13
C VAL A 9 5.64 8.27 17.58
N LEU A 10 5.51 8.54 16.28
CA LEU A 10 6.14 9.73 15.67
C LEU A 10 5.53 11.03 16.21
N LYS A 11 4.21 11.04 16.45
CA LYS A 11 3.49 12.20 17.00
C LYS A 11 3.90 12.49 18.44
N ASP A 12 4.05 11.47 19.28
CA ASP A 12 4.49 11.62 20.66
C ASP A 12 5.94 12.14 20.72
N GLU A 13 6.82 11.65 19.85
CA GLU A 13 8.20 12.15 19.73
C GLU A 13 8.24 13.62 19.24
N PHE A 14 7.35 14.01 18.33
CA PHE A 14 7.22 15.41 17.91
C PHE A 14 6.89 16.33 19.09
N GLN A 15 5.88 15.97 19.89
CA GLN A 15 5.49 16.75 21.08
C GLN A 15 6.62 16.82 22.11
N ARG A 16 7.35 15.71 22.29
CA ARG A 16 8.50 15.65 23.17
C ARG A 16 9.63 16.57 22.70
N LEU A 17 9.97 16.57 21.42
CA LEU A 17 11.03 17.44 20.86
C LEU A 17 10.63 18.92 20.85
N GLU A 18 9.35 19.24 20.64
CA GLU A 18 8.86 20.63 20.78
C GLU A 18 9.09 21.16 22.19
N SER A 19 8.83 20.36 23.23
CA SER A 19 8.99 20.76 24.63
C SER A 19 10.44 21.01 25.07
N MET A 20 11.43 20.51 24.32
CA MET A 20 12.85 20.69 24.64
C MET A 20 13.32 22.11 24.27
N THR A 21 13.74 22.90 25.24
CA THR A 21 14.25 24.28 25.01
C THR A 21 15.72 24.32 24.59
N HIS A 22 16.45 23.20 24.73
CA HIS A 22 17.88 23.12 24.46
C HIS A 22 18.25 22.88 22.99
N LEU A 23 17.29 22.53 22.13
CA LEU A 23 17.54 22.29 20.71
C LEU A 23 17.04 23.48 19.89
N THR A 24 17.82 23.84 18.87
CA THR A 24 17.39 24.76 17.83
C THR A 24 16.32 24.12 16.96
N LYS A 25 15.57 24.95 16.23
CA LYS A 25 14.49 24.50 15.33
C LYS A 25 15.03 23.52 14.26
N GLU A 26 16.20 23.81 13.73
CA GLU A 26 16.86 23.00 12.69
C GLU A 26 17.25 21.61 13.20
N GLU A 27 17.79 21.52 14.42
CA GLU A 27 18.15 20.23 15.04
C GLU A 27 16.91 19.38 15.33
N LYS A 28 15.81 20.00 15.76
CA LYS A 28 14.53 19.30 15.96
C LYS A 28 14.00 18.72 14.66
N GLU A 29 13.99 19.50 13.58
CA GLU A 29 13.55 19.06 12.26
C GLU A 29 14.42 17.91 11.73
N PHE A 30 15.73 17.97 11.95
CA PHE A 30 16.65 16.89 11.58
C PHE A 30 16.34 15.58 12.32
N LEU A 31 16.19 15.63 13.65
CA LEU A 31 15.89 14.45 14.48
C LEU A 31 14.55 13.81 14.14
N ILE A 32 13.51 14.63 13.89
CA ILE A 32 12.18 14.15 13.48
C ILE A 32 12.29 13.40 12.15
N LYS A 33 13.02 13.98 11.18
CA LYS A 33 13.22 13.37 9.87
C LYS A 33 13.93 12.02 9.98
N GLU A 34 15.03 11.95 10.72
CA GLU A 34 15.80 10.71 10.87
C GLU A 34 14.98 9.61 11.56
N LYS A 35 14.22 9.97 12.60
CA LYS A 35 13.30 9.06 13.28
C LYS A 35 12.21 8.54 12.36
N GLN A 36 11.60 9.43 11.58
CA GLN A 36 10.61 9.04 10.59
C GLN A 36 11.18 8.06 9.56
N ASP A 37 12.37 8.38 9.01
CA ASP A 37 13.02 7.54 8.02
C ASP A 37 13.24 6.13 8.57
N VAL A 38 13.76 5.98 9.80
CA VAL A 38 13.96 4.67 10.43
C VAL A 38 12.64 3.93 10.67
N LEU A 39 11.60 4.61 11.18
CA LEU A 39 10.32 3.98 11.52
C LEU A 39 9.52 3.51 10.29
N PHE A 40 9.61 4.25 9.19
CA PHE A 40 8.83 4.00 7.98
C PHE A 40 9.61 3.36 6.83
N LYS A 41 10.94 3.25 6.90
CA LYS A 41 11.78 2.59 5.88
C LYS A 41 11.22 1.23 5.46
N SER A 42 10.89 0.36 6.42
CA SER A 42 10.35 -0.97 6.11
C SER A 42 9.02 -0.91 5.36
N PHE A 43 8.16 0.07 5.68
CA PHE A 43 6.87 0.26 5.02
C PHE A 43 7.05 0.80 3.60
N ILE A 44 7.96 1.75 3.41
CA ILE A 44 8.29 2.31 2.10
C ILE A 44 8.83 1.21 1.19
N THR A 45 9.82 0.42 1.66
CA THR A 45 10.39 -0.68 0.88
C THR A 45 9.33 -1.74 0.53
N PHE A 46 8.43 -2.05 1.45
CA PHE A 46 7.34 -2.97 1.18
C PHE A 46 6.36 -2.42 0.13
N LEU A 47 5.96 -1.16 0.24
CA LEU A 47 5.05 -0.51 -0.72
C LEU A 47 5.69 -0.39 -2.11
N GLU A 48 6.99 -0.12 -2.18
CA GLU A 48 7.75 -0.11 -3.43
C GLU A 48 7.79 -1.49 -4.08
N ALA A 49 8.06 -2.54 -3.30
CA ALA A 49 8.04 -3.92 -3.80
C ALA A 49 6.65 -4.33 -4.32
N VAL A 50 5.59 -4.03 -3.57
CA VAL A 50 4.21 -4.31 -4.01
C VAL A 50 3.87 -3.51 -5.27
N SER A 51 4.25 -2.22 -5.31
CA SER A 51 4.05 -1.38 -6.50
C SER A 51 4.74 -1.96 -7.74
N GLN A 52 5.98 -2.44 -7.60
CA GLN A 52 6.70 -3.11 -8.68
C GLN A 52 5.98 -4.38 -9.17
N ILE A 53 5.49 -5.23 -8.25
CA ILE A 53 4.72 -6.43 -8.62
C ILE A 53 3.46 -6.04 -9.39
N THR A 54 2.72 -5.02 -8.92
CA THR A 54 1.47 -4.58 -9.57
C THR A 54 1.67 -3.84 -10.89
N ARG A 55 2.91 -3.47 -11.22
CA ARG A 55 3.31 -2.81 -12.48
C ARG A 55 3.97 -3.76 -13.47
N ALA A 56 4.12 -5.04 -13.10
CA ALA A 56 4.50 -6.05 -14.07
C ALA A 56 3.46 -6.06 -15.22
N SER A 57 3.87 -6.56 -16.39
CA SER A 57 3.03 -6.60 -17.58
C SER A 57 1.65 -7.17 -17.25
N ALA A 58 0.60 -6.36 -17.41
CA ALA A 58 -0.75 -6.76 -17.07
C ALA A 58 -1.21 -7.95 -17.94
N GLU A 59 -1.53 -9.07 -17.30
CA GLU A 59 -2.01 -10.29 -17.95
C GLU A 59 -3.54 -10.33 -18.05
N THR A 60 -4.22 -9.53 -17.22
CA THR A 60 -5.67 -9.55 -17.10
C THR A 60 -6.28 -8.16 -17.35
N PRO A 61 -7.50 -8.06 -17.92
CA PRO A 61 -8.19 -6.77 -18.10
C PRO A 61 -8.35 -5.98 -16.79
N ARG A 62 -8.45 -6.71 -15.67
CA ARG A 62 -8.57 -6.13 -14.34
C ARG A 62 -7.26 -5.48 -13.88
N GLU A 63 -6.11 -6.09 -14.17
CA GLU A 63 -4.79 -5.51 -13.90
C GLU A 63 -4.57 -4.23 -14.70
N GLN A 64 -4.91 -4.22 -16.00
CA GLN A 64 -4.80 -3.02 -16.84
C GLN A 64 -5.62 -1.85 -16.28
N THR A 65 -6.84 -2.15 -15.81
CA THR A 65 -7.72 -1.13 -15.20
C THR A 65 -7.14 -0.65 -13.87
N PHE A 66 -6.61 -1.56 -13.05
CA PHE A 66 -5.98 -1.22 -11.78
C PHE A 66 -4.77 -0.30 -11.99
N GLU A 67 -3.87 -0.65 -12.90
CA GLU A 67 -2.69 0.14 -13.21
C GLU A 67 -3.08 1.56 -13.67
N LYS A 68 -4.04 1.67 -14.58
CA LYS A 68 -4.52 2.95 -15.09
C LYS A 68 -5.11 3.84 -13.98
N ASP A 69 -5.90 3.27 -13.09
CA ASP A 69 -6.65 4.04 -12.08
C ASP A 69 -5.80 4.39 -10.85
N TYR A 70 -4.87 3.53 -10.47
CA TYR A 70 -4.19 3.59 -9.18
C TYR A 70 -2.68 3.86 -9.25
N SER A 71 -1.98 3.61 -10.35
CA SER A 71 -0.51 3.75 -10.40
C SER A 71 -0.04 5.14 -9.98
N LYS A 72 -0.65 6.20 -10.51
CA LYS A 72 -0.33 7.60 -10.15
C LYS A 72 -0.64 7.93 -8.69
N GLN A 73 -1.70 7.33 -8.13
CA GLN A 73 -2.08 7.56 -6.74
C GLN A 73 -1.11 6.86 -5.79
N ILE A 74 -0.65 5.66 -6.15
CA ILE A 74 0.34 4.88 -5.41
C ILE A 74 1.69 5.59 -5.40
N ASP A 75 2.18 6.06 -6.56
CA ASP A 75 3.45 6.82 -6.63
C ASP A 75 3.42 8.04 -5.71
N ALA A 76 2.37 8.85 -5.86
CA ALA A 76 2.28 10.07 -5.08
C ALA A 76 2.07 9.80 -3.58
N ALA A 77 1.49 8.67 -3.20
CA ALA A 77 1.41 8.25 -1.81
C ALA A 77 2.77 7.79 -1.25
N ILE A 78 3.57 7.08 -2.05
CA ILE A 78 4.94 6.66 -1.69
C ILE A 78 5.85 7.89 -1.56
N GLU A 79 5.78 8.83 -2.50
CA GLU A 79 6.54 10.09 -2.44
C GLU A 79 6.17 10.92 -1.21
N GLN A 80 4.87 11.02 -0.91
CA GLN A 80 4.40 11.74 0.27
C GLN A 80 4.88 11.08 1.58
N LEU A 81 5.00 9.74 1.63
CA LEU A 81 5.49 9.01 2.79
C LEU A 81 7.00 9.24 3.05
N LYS A 82 7.76 9.58 2.00
CA LYS A 82 9.18 9.96 2.08
C LYS A 82 9.38 11.39 2.62
N GLN A 83 8.32 12.19 2.74
CA GLN A 83 8.41 13.58 3.22
C GLN A 83 8.12 13.68 4.73
N PRO A 84 9.01 14.31 5.52
CA PRO A 84 8.91 14.35 6.99
C PRO A 84 7.64 15.05 7.50
N ILE A 85 7.23 16.12 6.83
CA ILE A 85 6.14 16.99 7.31
C ILE A 85 4.77 16.30 7.22
N THR A 86 4.63 15.31 6.34
CA THR A 86 3.30 14.80 6.00
C THR A 86 2.77 13.78 7.00
N LEU A 87 3.63 13.18 7.81
CA LEU A 87 3.23 12.17 8.79
C LEU A 87 2.82 12.74 10.16
N SER A 88 2.93 14.06 10.35
CA SER A 88 2.40 14.75 11.53
C SER A 88 0.88 14.56 11.68
N ASN A 89 0.16 14.38 10.57
CA ASN A 89 -1.25 14.00 10.56
C ASN A 89 -1.46 12.71 9.75
N PRO A 90 -1.62 11.53 10.39
CA PRO A 90 -1.79 10.27 9.67
C PRO A 90 -3.03 10.24 8.77
N HIS A 91 -4.06 11.06 9.05
CA HIS A 91 -5.27 11.15 8.24
C HIS A 91 -5.09 11.98 6.95
N SER A 92 -4.05 12.82 6.87
CA SER A 92 -3.74 13.60 5.66
C SER A 92 -2.90 12.81 4.64
N CYS A 93 -2.36 11.66 5.05
CA CYS A 93 -1.64 10.77 4.16
C CYS A 93 -2.58 10.25 3.05
N ARG A 94 -2.21 10.43 1.78
CA ARG A 94 -3.04 10.01 0.65
C ARG A 94 -3.27 8.51 0.64
N LEU A 95 -2.30 7.74 1.13
CA LEU A 95 -2.43 6.29 1.32
C LEU A 95 -3.64 5.94 2.20
N TYR A 96 -3.85 6.67 3.29
CA TYR A 96 -5.00 6.49 4.17
C TYR A 96 -6.32 6.70 3.41
N SER A 97 -6.43 7.81 2.68
CA SER A 97 -7.65 8.13 1.91
C SER A 97 -7.98 7.06 0.85
N MET A 98 -6.94 6.45 0.25
CA MET A 98 -7.07 5.39 -0.74
C MET A 98 -7.55 4.08 -0.09
N LEU A 99 -6.92 3.66 1.01
CA LEU A 99 -7.29 2.43 1.74
C LEU A 99 -8.73 2.49 2.29
N HIS A 100 -9.17 3.65 2.79
CA HIS A 100 -10.54 3.82 3.26
C HIS A 100 -11.60 3.73 2.14
N ARG A 101 -11.23 4.07 0.90
CA ARG A 101 -12.13 3.96 -0.26
C ARG A 101 -12.20 2.54 -0.79
N THR A 102 -11.12 1.77 -0.73
CA THR A 102 -11.08 0.39 -1.23
C THR A 102 -11.81 -0.59 -0.32
N GLY A 103 -11.80 -0.38 1.01
CA GLY A 103 -12.50 -1.25 1.98
C GLY A 103 -14.03 -1.29 1.85
N LYS A 104 -14.64 -0.36 1.12
CA LYS A 104 -16.11 -0.32 0.89
C LYS A 104 -16.58 -1.23 -0.26
N ARG A 105 -15.68 -1.97 -0.91
CA ARG A 105 -15.95 -2.80 -2.10
C ARG A 105 -16.18 -4.29 -1.80
N SER A 106 -16.59 -4.65 -0.59
CA SER A 106 -17.00 -6.03 -0.29
C SER A 106 -18.31 -6.34 -1.01
N GLY A 107 -18.32 -7.37 -1.87
CA GLY A 107 -19.52 -7.83 -2.60
C GLY A 107 -19.50 -7.70 -4.13
N ILE A 108 -18.35 -7.42 -4.75
CA ILE A 108 -18.27 -7.37 -6.22
C ILE A 108 -18.32 -8.80 -6.79
N ILE A 109 -19.36 -9.10 -7.57
CA ILE A 109 -19.39 -10.28 -8.44
C ILE A 109 -18.30 -10.12 -9.48
N HIS A 110 -17.40 -11.10 -9.55
CA HIS A 110 -16.32 -11.08 -10.52
C HIS A 110 -16.63 -11.97 -11.72
N SER A 111 -16.42 -11.42 -12.92
CA SER A 111 -16.45 -12.21 -14.15
C SER A 111 -15.12 -12.93 -14.35
N MET A 112 -15.17 -14.23 -14.67
CA MET A 112 -13.97 -15.01 -14.99
C MET A 112 -13.20 -14.42 -16.17
N ASN A 113 -13.89 -13.85 -17.17
CA ASN A 113 -13.24 -13.15 -18.29
C ASN A 113 -12.42 -11.93 -17.84
N GLN A 114 -12.72 -11.34 -16.69
CA GLN A 114 -12.00 -10.17 -16.18
C GLN A 114 -10.83 -10.57 -15.26
N ILE A 115 -10.96 -11.68 -14.52
CA ILE A 115 -9.93 -12.17 -13.59
C ILE A 115 -8.95 -13.11 -14.29
N SER A 116 -9.44 -14.02 -15.12
CA SER A 116 -8.59 -14.97 -15.84
C SER A 116 -9.28 -15.41 -17.14
N PRO A 117 -9.01 -14.71 -18.25
CA PRO A 117 -9.49 -15.11 -19.58
C PRO A 117 -9.09 -16.55 -19.92
N LYS A 118 -7.86 -16.95 -19.57
CA LYS A 118 -7.35 -18.31 -19.80
C LYS A 118 -8.23 -19.38 -19.14
N LEU A 119 -8.64 -19.18 -17.89
CA LEU A 119 -9.55 -20.11 -17.21
C LEU A 119 -10.97 -20.05 -17.79
N ALA A 120 -11.43 -18.87 -18.22
CA ALA A 120 -12.76 -18.72 -18.80
C ALA A 120 -12.93 -19.46 -20.15
N GLU A 121 -11.83 -19.68 -20.87
CA GLU A 121 -11.82 -20.41 -22.14
C GLU A 121 -11.84 -21.95 -21.97
N ILE A 122 -11.50 -22.46 -20.78
CA ILE A 122 -11.45 -23.90 -20.51
C ILE A 122 -12.89 -24.45 -20.38
N LYS A 123 -13.30 -25.32 -21.30
CA LYS A 123 -14.63 -25.99 -21.28
C LYS A 123 -14.57 -27.51 -21.16
N HIS A 124 -13.52 -28.14 -21.67
CA HIS A 124 -13.35 -29.60 -21.70
C HIS A 124 -11.93 -29.97 -21.27
N SER A 125 -11.63 -29.74 -19.99
CA SER A 125 -10.34 -30.10 -19.41
C SER A 125 -10.28 -31.59 -19.09
N VAL A 126 -9.15 -32.23 -19.41
CA VAL A 126 -8.82 -33.59 -18.93
C VAL A 126 -8.21 -33.58 -17.53
N ILE A 127 -7.98 -32.39 -16.96
CA ILE A 127 -7.47 -32.23 -15.60
C ILE A 127 -8.61 -32.65 -14.64
N PRO A 128 -8.38 -33.65 -13.77
CA PRO A 128 -9.37 -34.08 -12.81
C PRO A 128 -9.72 -32.93 -11.85
N ILE A 129 -10.95 -32.94 -11.34
CA ILE A 129 -11.42 -31.91 -10.42
C ILE A 129 -10.59 -32.01 -9.13
N PRO A 130 -10.09 -30.87 -8.57
CA PRO A 130 -9.32 -30.90 -7.34
C PRO A 130 -10.09 -31.61 -6.22
N GLY A 131 -9.49 -32.67 -5.66
CA GLY A 131 -10.11 -33.50 -4.62
C GLY A 131 -10.68 -34.83 -5.12
N GLU A 132 -10.71 -35.07 -6.43
CA GLU A 132 -10.97 -36.41 -7.00
C GLU A 132 -9.66 -36.99 -7.53
N ASP A 133 -9.32 -38.20 -7.08
CA ASP A 133 -8.18 -38.94 -7.64
C ASP A 133 -8.54 -39.31 -9.08
N GLY A 134 -7.71 -38.91 -10.04
CA GLY A 134 -7.94 -39.03 -11.49
C GLY A 134 -7.95 -40.46 -12.05
N HIS A 135 -8.47 -41.42 -11.28
CA HIS A 135 -8.73 -42.79 -11.67
C HIS A 135 -10.11 -42.86 -12.34
N VAL A 136 -10.13 -42.58 -13.64
CA VAL A 136 -11.14 -43.09 -14.58
C VAL A 136 -10.45 -44.02 -15.55
#